data_AF-A0A3Q3D676-F1
#
_entry.id   AF-A0A3Q3D676-F1
#
_cell.length_a   1.000
_cell.length_b   1.000
_cell.length_c   1.000
_cell.angle_alpha   90.00
_cell.angle_beta   90.00
_cell.angle_gamma   90.00
#
_symmetry.space_group_name_H-M   'P 1'
#
loop_
_entity.id
_entity.type
_entity.pdbx_description
1 polymer ?
#
loop_
_entity_poly.entity_id
_entity_poly.type
_entity_poly.pdbx_seq_one_letter_code
_entity_poly.pdbx_strand_id
1 'polypeptide(L)'
;MAEIEHFVDPGEKVHPKFSNVADLDILLYSSGAQTSGQSAHAMRLGDAVEQGIIDNSVLGYFIGRIYLYLLKVGLRKDKVRFRQHMENEMAHYACDCWDAEAKTSYPQRERARCAFSLTHPHKVVNVVKFEPNRGAIGAAYKKDAKLIFDYLDACDECFIGDGEKRLNESGEFSVSTEGKTFKLSTDMVAVRRFQKTLHVEEIVPNVIEPSFGIGRIMYCIFEHCFHARQGDEQRTYFSFPATVSPYKCCILPLSQNQDFTPFVQQLSEALTRKGVSHKVDESSGSIGRRYARSDEIGVAFGVTVDFDTVNKTPRTATLRDRDSMRQIRVEVRPARKCRRGRSMTWRHLRPRHRGRNDAAFFKSELV
;
A
#
# COMPACT_ATOMS: atom_id res chain seq x y z
N MET A 1 -9.05 6.63 5.03
CA MET A 1 -8.04 5.55 5.08
C MET A 1 -7.92 4.96 3.68
N ALA A 2 -6.82 4.31 3.34
CA ALA A 2 -6.75 3.45 2.16
C ALA A 2 -6.14 2.12 2.61
N GLU A 3 -6.77 1.00 2.28
CA GLU A 3 -6.41 -0.31 2.83
C GLU A 3 -6.37 -1.34 1.70
N ILE A 4 -5.55 -2.37 1.89
CA ILE A 4 -5.41 -3.47 0.95
C ILE A 4 -5.52 -4.75 1.77
N GLU A 5 -6.43 -5.64 1.41
CA GLU A 5 -6.49 -6.99 1.95
C GLU A 5 -5.86 -7.95 0.94
N HIS A 6 -4.65 -8.44 1.24
CA HIS A 6 -3.96 -9.41 0.40
C HIS A 6 -4.10 -10.82 0.98
N PHE A 7 -5.05 -11.58 0.44
CA PHE A 7 -5.26 -12.97 0.77
C PHE A 7 -4.18 -13.84 0.11
N VAL A 8 -3.50 -14.65 0.92
CA VAL A 8 -2.44 -15.57 0.47
C VAL A 8 -2.61 -16.93 1.10
N ASP A 9 -2.19 -17.97 0.38
CA ASP A 9 -2.15 -19.32 0.92
C ASP A 9 -1.14 -19.39 2.10
N PRO A 10 -1.57 -19.88 3.29
CA PRO A 10 -0.71 -20.25 4.41
C PRO A 10 0.62 -20.93 4.04
N GLY A 11 0.57 -21.88 3.11
CA GLY A 11 1.69 -22.72 2.70
C GLY A 11 2.58 -22.07 1.64
N GLU A 12 2.11 -21.03 0.95
CA GLU A 12 2.82 -20.39 -0.16
C GLU A 12 3.04 -18.89 0.07
N LYS A 13 3.74 -18.53 1.14
CA LYS A 13 4.13 -17.14 1.43
C LYS A 13 5.33 -16.66 0.61
N VAL A 14 5.27 -16.84 -0.71
CA VAL A 14 6.31 -16.39 -1.65
C VAL A 14 5.72 -15.43 -2.67
N HIS A 15 6.21 -14.18 -2.70
CA HIS A 15 5.69 -13.19 -3.65
C HIS A 15 6.48 -13.21 -4.97
N PRO A 16 5.85 -13.46 -6.12
CA PRO A 16 6.54 -13.66 -7.40
C PRO A 16 7.27 -12.41 -7.91
N LYS A 17 6.99 -11.23 -7.33
CA LYS A 17 7.60 -9.94 -7.71
C LYS A 17 8.54 -9.37 -6.66
N PHE A 18 8.92 -10.14 -5.64
CA PHE A 18 9.81 -9.67 -4.57
C PHE A 18 11.16 -9.18 -5.11
N SER A 19 11.69 -9.84 -6.14
CA SER A 19 12.93 -9.44 -6.83
C SER A 19 12.93 -7.98 -7.32
N ASN A 20 11.77 -7.39 -7.59
CA ASN A 20 11.67 -5.98 -8.02
C ASN A 20 12.00 -4.97 -6.91
N VAL A 21 12.03 -5.41 -5.65
CA VAL A 21 12.25 -4.56 -4.48
C VAL A 21 13.33 -5.09 -3.52
N ALA A 22 13.89 -6.27 -3.78
CA ALA A 22 14.89 -6.91 -2.92
C ALA A 22 16.17 -6.06 -2.75
N ASP A 23 16.56 -5.28 -3.77
CA ASP A 23 17.75 -4.43 -3.74
C ASP A 23 17.57 -3.09 -3.00
N LEU A 24 16.41 -2.85 -2.39
CA LEU A 24 16.18 -1.60 -1.67
C LEU A 24 16.89 -1.60 -0.31
N ASP A 25 17.71 -0.58 -0.07
CA ASP A 25 18.26 -0.29 1.26
C ASP A 25 17.23 0.48 2.10
N ILE A 26 16.69 -0.19 3.12
CA ILE A 26 15.62 0.32 3.98
C ILE A 26 16.09 0.33 5.43
N LEU A 27 15.70 1.37 6.18
CA LEU A 27 15.97 1.48 7.61
C LEU A 27 14.95 0.62 8.38
N LEU A 28 15.39 -0.51 8.92
CA LEU A 28 14.57 -1.48 9.66
C LEU A 28 14.82 -1.36 11.17
N TYR A 29 13.77 -1.45 11.97
CA TYR A 29 13.82 -1.41 13.42
C TYR A 29 13.08 -2.63 13.98
N SER A 30 13.79 -3.76 14.04
CA SER A 30 13.24 -5.05 14.47
C SER A 30 12.81 -5.04 15.95
N SER A 31 12.01 -6.01 16.36
CA SER A 31 11.62 -6.21 17.75
C SER A 31 12.85 -6.47 18.63
N GLY A 32 13.80 -7.29 18.17
CA GLY A 32 15.06 -7.55 18.86
C GLY A 32 15.92 -6.29 19.07
N ALA A 33 15.99 -5.40 18.07
CA ALA A 33 16.68 -4.12 18.20
C ALA A 33 15.99 -3.19 19.23
N GLN A 34 14.65 -3.19 19.26
CA GLN A 34 13.87 -2.42 20.23
C GLN A 34 14.14 -2.89 21.68
N THR A 35 14.06 -4.20 21.92
CA THR A 35 14.24 -4.77 23.27
C THR A 35 15.68 -4.64 23.77
N SER A 36 16.67 -4.71 22.89
CA SER A 36 18.09 -4.53 23.23
C SER A 36 18.54 -3.07 23.33
N GLY A 37 17.65 -2.11 23.07
CA GLY A 37 17.98 -0.68 23.07
C GLY A 37 18.88 -0.23 21.92
N GLN A 38 18.99 -1.05 20.86
CA GLN A 38 19.72 -0.71 19.65
C GLN A 38 18.93 0.27 18.78
N SER A 39 19.62 0.91 17.83
CA SER A 39 18.97 1.79 16.85
C SER A 39 18.41 1.01 15.67
N ALA A 40 17.64 1.69 14.81
CA ALA A 40 17.27 1.12 13.52
C ALA A 40 18.52 0.98 12.63
N HIS A 41 18.59 -0.08 11.82
CA HIS A 41 19.72 -0.39 10.96
C HIS A 41 19.30 -0.40 9.48
N ALA A 42 20.12 0.20 8.62
CA ALA A 42 19.90 0.13 7.19
C ALA A 42 20.30 -1.27 6.69
N MET A 43 19.42 -1.91 5.94
CA MET A 43 19.63 -3.25 5.42
C MET A 43 18.99 -3.40 4.04
N ARG A 44 19.63 -4.20 3.18
CA ARG A 44 19.04 -4.60 1.90
C ARG A 44 17.83 -5.49 2.17
N LEU A 45 16.72 -5.21 1.52
CA LEU A 45 15.45 -5.87 1.79
C LEU A 45 15.47 -7.38 1.51
N GLY A 46 16.22 -7.81 0.49
CA GLY A 46 16.49 -9.22 0.21
C GLY A 46 17.18 -9.90 1.39
N ASP A 47 18.28 -9.33 1.86
CA ASP A 47 19.07 -9.85 2.99
C ASP A 47 18.24 -9.95 4.28
N ALA A 48 17.32 -8.99 4.51
CA ALA A 48 16.42 -9.01 5.66
C ALA A 48 15.43 -10.19 5.63
N VAL A 49 14.96 -10.58 4.45
CA VAL A 49 14.11 -11.76 4.28
C VAL A 49 14.94 -13.05 4.36
N GLU A 50 16.11 -13.08 3.74
CA GLU A 50 17.03 -14.24 3.78
C GLU A 50 17.50 -14.57 5.20
N GLN A 51 17.73 -13.56 6.03
CA GLN A 51 18.13 -13.71 7.43
C GLN A 51 16.93 -13.96 8.39
N GLY A 52 15.70 -13.99 7.88
CA GLY A 52 14.49 -14.19 8.69
C GLY A 52 14.13 -13.02 9.60
N ILE A 53 14.68 -11.82 9.37
CA ILE A 53 14.30 -10.61 10.09
C ILE A 53 12.88 -10.20 9.67
N ILE A 54 12.59 -10.28 8.37
CA ILE A 54 11.24 -10.18 7.82
C ILE A 54 10.79 -11.60 7.49
N ASP A 55 9.66 -12.04 8.05
CA ASP A 55 9.22 -13.43 8.05
C ASP A 55 9.14 -14.07 6.64
N ASN A 56 8.69 -13.32 5.64
CA ASN A 56 8.52 -13.86 4.29
C ASN A 56 8.60 -12.78 3.18
N SER A 57 8.75 -13.24 1.94
CA SER A 57 8.90 -12.35 0.77
C SER A 57 7.62 -11.60 0.38
N VAL A 58 6.43 -12.02 0.85
CA VAL A 58 5.19 -11.25 0.67
C VAL A 58 5.21 -9.99 1.52
N LEU A 59 5.55 -10.11 2.81
CA LEU A 59 5.79 -8.97 3.68
C LEU A 59 6.91 -8.07 3.13
N GLY A 60 8.04 -8.67 2.75
CA GLY A 60 9.14 -7.94 2.12
C GLY A 60 8.69 -7.17 0.88
N TYR A 61 7.88 -7.77 0.00
CA TYR A 61 7.37 -7.09 -1.18
C TYR A 61 6.52 -5.87 -0.82
N PHE A 62 5.59 -5.99 0.12
CA PHE A 62 4.76 -4.87 0.55
C PHE A 62 5.57 -3.77 1.23
N ILE A 63 6.52 -4.10 2.12
CA ILE A 63 7.45 -3.12 2.72
C ILE A 63 8.17 -2.34 1.63
N GLY A 64 8.74 -3.02 0.64
CA GLY A 64 9.46 -2.39 -0.47
C GLY A 64 8.56 -1.48 -1.32
N ARG A 65 7.33 -1.91 -1.62
CA ARG A 65 6.36 -1.10 -2.38
C ARG A 65 5.85 0.11 -1.59
N ILE A 66 5.60 -0.05 -0.30
CA ILE A 66 5.23 1.04 0.61
C ILE A 66 6.35 2.07 0.66
N TYR A 67 7.59 1.62 0.85
CA TYR A 67 8.77 2.49 0.84
C TYR A 67 8.87 3.32 -0.44
N LEU A 68 8.80 2.67 -1.60
CA LEU A 68 8.83 3.34 -2.90
C LEU A 68 7.68 4.35 -3.07
N TYR A 69 6.48 4.00 -2.61
CA TYR A 69 5.34 4.91 -2.62
C TYR A 69 5.58 6.14 -1.75
N LEU A 70 6.01 5.96 -0.50
CA LEU A 70 6.28 7.05 0.44
C LEU A 70 7.33 8.02 -0.10
N LEU A 71 8.42 7.51 -0.68
CA LEU A 71 9.43 8.36 -1.32
C LEU A 71 8.88 9.08 -2.55
N LYS A 72 8.08 8.39 -3.38
CA LYS A 72 7.50 8.97 -4.60
C LYS A 72 6.55 10.14 -4.30
N VAL A 73 5.83 10.10 -3.18
CA VAL A 73 4.93 11.19 -2.76
C VAL A 73 5.65 12.31 -2.02
N GLY A 74 6.94 12.17 -1.71
CA GLY A 74 7.77 13.26 -1.20
C GLY A 74 8.32 13.08 0.20
N LEU A 75 8.15 11.89 0.83
CA LEU A 75 8.85 11.64 2.09
C LEU A 75 10.35 11.48 1.83
N ARG A 76 11.15 11.97 2.79
CA ARG A 76 12.60 11.89 2.73
C ARG A 76 13.12 10.54 3.19
N LYS A 77 14.04 9.93 2.42
CA LYS A 77 14.66 8.63 2.72
C LYS A 77 15.28 8.58 4.12
N ASP A 78 15.97 9.64 4.54
CA ASP A 78 16.63 9.75 5.86
C ASP A 78 15.66 9.91 7.03
N LYS A 79 14.37 10.06 6.76
CA LYS A 79 13.32 10.25 7.77
C LYS A 79 12.25 9.16 7.75
N VAL A 80 12.44 8.09 6.98
CA VAL A 80 11.51 6.95 6.92
C VAL A 80 12.21 5.70 7.43
N ARG A 81 11.52 4.94 8.29
CA ARG A 81 11.94 3.60 8.75
C ARG A 81 10.75 2.65 8.80
N PHE A 82 11.01 1.36 8.92
CA PHE A 82 9.99 0.36 9.21
C PHE A 82 10.26 -0.25 10.57
N ARG A 83 9.27 -0.23 11.46
CA ARG A 83 9.39 -0.74 12.83
C ARG A 83 8.54 -1.99 12.99
N GLN A 84 9.15 -3.07 13.44
CA GLN A 84 8.44 -4.30 13.75
C GLN A 84 7.65 -4.14 15.05
N HIS A 85 6.46 -4.72 15.14
CA HIS A 85 5.73 -4.79 16.40
C HIS A 85 6.43 -5.73 17.37
N MET A 86 6.37 -5.40 18.67
CA MET A 86 6.84 -6.29 19.74
C MET A 86 5.72 -7.26 20.12
N GLU A 87 6.04 -8.40 20.74
CA GLU A 87 5.07 -9.43 21.13
C GLU A 87 3.90 -8.89 21.95
N ASN A 88 4.15 -7.89 22.81
CA ASN A 88 3.14 -7.23 23.65
C ASN A 88 2.32 -6.15 22.92
N GLU A 89 2.69 -5.78 21.70
CA GLU A 89 1.98 -4.83 20.83
C GLU A 89 1.23 -5.52 19.69
N MET A 90 1.62 -6.76 19.36
CA MET A 90 0.96 -7.55 18.32
C MET A 90 -0.52 -7.74 18.67
N ALA A 91 -1.38 -7.54 17.67
CA ALA A 91 -2.76 -7.96 17.80
C ALA A 91 -2.80 -9.47 18.05
N HIS A 92 -3.77 -9.95 18.83
CA HIS A 92 -3.92 -11.37 19.18
C HIS A 92 -4.00 -12.32 17.97
N TYR A 93 -4.32 -11.77 16.80
CA TYR A 93 -4.29 -12.50 15.56
C TYR A 93 -2.93 -12.42 14.83
N ALA A 94 -2.11 -11.38 14.98
CA ALA A 94 -0.89 -11.08 14.18
C ALA A 94 0.28 -12.09 14.34
N CYS A 95 0.88 -12.52 13.23
CA CYS A 95 2.08 -13.39 13.24
C CYS A 95 3.40 -12.62 13.06
N ASP A 96 3.40 -11.55 12.27
CA ASP A 96 4.49 -10.57 12.14
C ASP A 96 3.88 -9.26 11.64
N CYS A 97 4.39 -8.11 12.06
CA CYS A 97 3.80 -6.82 11.72
C CYS A 97 4.85 -5.70 11.67
N TRP A 98 4.79 -4.87 10.62
CA TRP A 98 5.76 -3.80 10.38
C TRP A 98 5.06 -2.48 10.06
N ASP A 99 5.29 -1.46 10.89
CA ASP A 99 4.79 -0.11 10.70
C ASP A 99 5.76 0.74 9.87
N ALA A 100 5.25 1.44 8.85
CA ALA A 100 6.00 2.47 8.14
C ALA A 100 5.98 3.78 8.92
N GLU A 101 7.15 4.24 9.32
CA GLU A 101 7.30 5.30 10.29
C GLU A 101 8.07 6.50 9.73
N ALA A 102 7.50 7.70 9.82
CA ALA A 102 8.13 8.95 9.38
C ALA A 102 8.54 9.83 10.58
N LYS A 103 9.73 10.43 10.52
CA LYS A 103 10.24 11.36 11.54
C LYS A 103 9.71 12.77 11.29
N THR A 104 8.75 13.18 12.11
CA THR A 104 8.17 14.53 12.13
C THR A 104 8.66 15.34 13.34
N SER A 105 8.16 16.56 13.50
CA SER A 105 8.34 17.40 14.68
C SER A 105 7.66 16.83 15.93
N TYR A 106 6.62 16.01 15.74
CA TYR A 106 5.91 15.33 16.82
C TYR A 106 6.67 14.10 17.32
N PRO A 107 6.52 13.72 18.59
CA PRO A 107 7.13 12.52 19.15
C PRO A 107 6.74 11.26 18.37
N GLN A 108 7.66 10.29 18.34
CA GLN A 108 7.68 9.04 17.57
C GLN A 108 6.39 8.16 17.55
N ARG A 109 5.37 8.43 18.39
CA ARG A 109 4.28 7.50 18.74
C ARG A 109 3.00 7.59 17.90
N GLU A 110 2.85 8.59 17.01
CA GLU A 110 1.65 8.73 16.16
C GLU A 110 1.96 8.53 14.68
N ARG A 111 2.02 7.26 14.22
CA ARG A 111 2.47 6.92 12.85
C ARG A 111 1.44 6.12 12.07
N ALA A 112 1.55 6.12 10.75
CA ALA A 112 0.68 5.35 9.85
C ALA A 112 0.97 3.86 10.06
N ARG A 113 -0.03 3.11 10.54
CA ARG A 113 0.11 1.69 10.88
C ARG A 113 -0.36 0.82 9.72
N CYS A 114 0.39 -0.21 9.36
CA CYS A 114 -0.01 -1.28 8.45
C CYS A 114 0.09 -2.61 9.23
N ALA A 115 -0.98 -3.39 9.32
CA ALA A 115 -1.03 -4.62 10.11
C ALA A 115 -1.04 -5.87 9.20
N PHE A 116 -0.69 -7.05 9.72
CA PHE A 116 -0.70 -8.29 8.91
C PHE A 116 -1.07 -9.51 9.78
N SER A 117 -1.89 -10.47 9.29
CA SER A 117 -1.97 -11.81 9.92
C SER A 117 -2.68 -13.03 9.27
N LEU A 118 -2.17 -14.24 9.59
CA LEU A 118 -2.77 -15.40 10.35
C LEU A 118 -2.59 -16.77 9.70
N THR A 119 -1.87 -17.75 10.31
CA THR A 119 -1.70 -19.14 9.79
C THR A 119 -1.98 -20.22 10.83
N HIS A 120 -2.62 -21.34 10.44
CA HIS A 120 -2.64 -22.64 11.16
C HIS A 120 -2.26 -23.78 10.20
N PRO A 121 -1.57 -24.86 10.65
CA PRO A 121 -1.18 -25.98 9.78
C PRO A 121 -2.16 -27.18 9.81
N HIS A 122 -2.24 -27.92 8.69
CA HIS A 122 -3.10 -29.10 8.48
C HIS A 122 -2.33 -30.45 8.43
N LYS A 123 -3.08 -31.56 8.48
CA LYS A 123 -2.62 -32.97 8.39
C LYS A 123 -3.65 -33.88 7.69
N VAL A 124 -3.14 -34.99 7.15
CA VAL A 124 -3.90 -36.15 6.65
C VAL A 124 -4.62 -36.88 7.80
N VAL A 125 -5.87 -37.32 7.58
CA VAL A 125 -6.73 -37.86 8.65
C VAL A 125 -7.24 -39.26 8.30
N ASN A 126 -6.97 -40.23 9.18
CA ASN A 126 -7.73 -41.48 9.22
C ASN A 126 -9.10 -41.16 9.82
N VAL A 127 -10.21 -41.59 9.22
CA VAL A 127 -11.54 -41.27 9.73
C VAL A 127 -12.15 -42.51 10.40
N VAL A 128 -12.35 -42.43 11.71
CA VAL A 128 -13.18 -43.35 12.48
C VAL A 128 -14.50 -42.66 12.79
N LYS A 129 -15.64 -43.27 12.44
CA LYS A 129 -16.96 -42.71 12.74
C LYS A 129 -17.97 -43.78 13.10
N PHE A 130 -18.98 -43.41 13.88
CA PHE A 130 -20.19 -44.21 14.03
C PHE A 130 -20.97 -44.24 12.71
N GLU A 131 -21.51 -45.41 12.36
CA GLU A 131 -22.42 -45.64 11.25
C GLU A 131 -23.78 -46.05 11.83
N PRO A 132 -24.65 -45.08 12.15
CA PRO A 132 -25.94 -45.36 12.76
C PRO A 132 -26.92 -45.98 11.76
N ASN A 133 -27.57 -47.06 12.16
CA ASN A 133 -28.71 -47.63 11.45
C ASN A 133 -29.95 -46.76 11.68
N ARG A 134 -30.19 -45.87 10.72
CA ARG A 134 -31.29 -44.88 10.79
C ARG A 134 -32.67 -45.54 10.97
N GLY A 135 -32.88 -46.74 10.44
CA GLY A 135 -34.13 -47.48 10.57
C GLY A 135 -34.36 -47.99 11.99
N ALA A 136 -33.36 -48.65 12.57
CA ALA A 136 -33.45 -49.21 13.93
C ALA A 136 -33.57 -48.10 15.00
N ILE A 137 -32.73 -47.07 14.91
CA ILE A 137 -32.77 -45.92 15.84
C ILE A 137 -34.08 -45.13 15.68
N GLY A 138 -34.53 -44.92 14.44
CA GLY A 138 -35.79 -44.23 14.16
C GLY A 138 -37.01 -44.97 14.72
N ALA A 139 -37.03 -46.30 14.61
CA ALA A 139 -38.10 -47.12 15.17
C ALA A 139 -38.11 -47.13 16.71
N ALA A 140 -36.92 -47.19 17.34
CA ALA A 140 -36.79 -47.25 18.79
C ALA A 140 -37.06 -45.90 19.48
N TYR A 141 -36.54 -44.79 18.92
CA TYR A 141 -36.49 -43.48 19.60
C TYR A 141 -37.37 -42.40 18.96
N LYS A 142 -37.95 -42.65 17.79
CA LYS A 142 -38.94 -41.78 17.11
C LYS A 142 -38.46 -40.33 17.02
N LYS A 143 -39.14 -39.39 17.69
CA LYS A 143 -38.82 -37.95 17.69
C LYS A 143 -37.43 -37.62 18.26
N ASP A 144 -36.89 -38.48 19.12
CA ASP A 144 -35.59 -38.29 19.76
C ASP A 144 -34.44 -38.87 18.93
N ALA A 145 -34.72 -39.58 17.83
CA ALA A 145 -33.69 -40.17 16.96
C ALA A 145 -32.75 -39.11 16.36
N LYS A 146 -33.24 -37.90 16.08
CA LYS A 146 -32.43 -36.80 15.56
C LYS A 146 -31.32 -36.39 16.55
N LEU A 147 -31.65 -36.31 17.84
CA LEU A 147 -30.69 -35.97 18.91
C LEU A 147 -29.57 -37.00 19.00
N ILE A 148 -29.90 -38.28 18.77
CA ILE A 148 -28.93 -39.37 18.74
C ILE A 148 -28.01 -39.24 17.52
N PHE A 149 -28.53 -38.95 16.33
CA PHE A 149 -27.70 -38.78 15.13
C PHE A 149 -26.74 -37.59 15.26
N ASP A 150 -27.25 -36.43 15.69
CA ASP A 150 -26.45 -35.22 15.86
C ASP A 150 -25.35 -35.44 16.92
N TYR A 151 -25.64 -36.22 17.98
CA TYR A 151 -24.64 -36.59 18.98
C TYR A 151 -23.57 -37.55 18.44
N LEU A 152 -23.97 -38.62 17.74
CA LEU A 152 -23.03 -39.61 17.18
C LEU A 152 -22.11 -39.01 16.11
N ASP A 153 -22.60 -38.05 15.31
CA ASP A 153 -21.80 -37.33 14.31
C ASP A 153 -20.77 -36.36 14.93
N ALA A 154 -20.98 -35.93 16.19
CA ALA A 154 -20.11 -35.00 16.91
C ALA A 154 -19.07 -35.70 17.83
N CYS A 155 -19.08 -37.03 17.92
CA CYS A 155 -18.20 -37.79 18.80
C CYS A 155 -16.74 -37.83 18.29
N ASP A 156 -15.78 -37.72 19.21
CA ASP A 156 -14.35 -37.89 18.90
C ASP A 156 -13.93 -39.36 18.75
N GLU A 157 -12.74 -39.60 18.18
CA GLU A 157 -12.23 -40.95 17.92
C GLU A 157 -12.04 -41.80 19.18
N CYS A 158 -11.70 -41.16 20.31
CA CYS A 158 -11.49 -41.86 21.58
C CYS A 158 -12.81 -42.44 22.08
N PHE A 159 -13.85 -41.62 22.08
CA PHE A 159 -15.20 -42.02 22.47
C PHE A 159 -15.78 -43.07 21.51
N ILE A 160 -15.52 -42.94 20.20
CA ILE A 160 -15.94 -43.94 19.22
C ILE A 160 -15.25 -45.30 19.49
N GLY A 161 -13.96 -45.28 19.83
CA GLY A 161 -13.21 -46.48 20.18
C GLY A 161 -13.72 -47.17 21.45
N ASP A 162 -14.05 -46.41 22.49
CA ASP A 162 -14.62 -46.95 23.72
C ASP A 162 -16.06 -47.46 23.53
N GLY A 163 -16.86 -46.77 22.71
CA GLY A 163 -18.18 -47.23 22.30
C GLY A 163 -18.11 -48.56 21.56
N GLU A 164 -17.15 -48.73 20.65
CA GLU A 164 -16.94 -50.00 19.93
C GLU A 164 -16.58 -51.15 20.87
N LYS A 165 -15.67 -50.92 21.83
CA LYS A 165 -15.33 -51.94 22.83
C LYS A 165 -16.55 -52.39 23.62
N ARG A 166 -17.36 -51.43 24.09
CA ARG A 166 -18.59 -51.72 24.85
C ARG A 166 -19.65 -52.43 24.01
N LEU A 167 -19.76 -52.09 22.72
CA LEU A 167 -20.61 -52.82 21.78
C LEU A 167 -20.13 -54.27 21.60
N ASN A 168 -18.82 -54.51 21.56
CA ASN A 168 -18.26 -55.86 21.42
C ASN A 168 -18.33 -56.70 22.70
N GLU A 169 -18.17 -56.09 23.87
CA GLU A 169 -18.15 -56.79 25.17
C GLU A 169 -19.55 -56.98 25.76
N SER A 170 -20.37 -55.93 25.78
CA SER A 170 -21.70 -55.93 26.41
C SER A 170 -22.87 -55.90 25.42
N GLY A 171 -22.62 -55.74 24.12
CA GLY A 171 -23.67 -55.66 23.10
C GLY A 171 -24.38 -54.31 23.02
N GLU A 172 -24.07 -53.37 23.92
CA GLU A 172 -24.74 -52.08 24.05
C GLU A 172 -23.88 -51.04 24.79
N PHE A 173 -24.19 -49.76 24.58
CA PHE A 173 -23.63 -48.64 25.35
C PHE A 173 -24.68 -47.53 25.51
N SER A 174 -24.47 -46.63 26.47
CA SER A 174 -25.39 -45.51 26.71
C SER A 174 -24.74 -44.18 26.36
N VAL A 175 -25.51 -43.30 25.72
CA VAL A 175 -25.12 -41.91 25.43
C VAL A 175 -26.10 -40.96 26.10
N SER A 176 -25.59 -39.82 26.58
CA SER A 176 -26.40 -38.80 27.22
C SER A 176 -26.27 -37.47 26.46
N THR A 177 -27.39 -36.94 25.99
CA THR A 177 -27.45 -35.66 25.27
C THR A 177 -28.75 -34.93 25.61
N GLU A 178 -28.68 -33.60 25.72
CA GLU A 178 -29.81 -32.73 26.12
C GLU A 178 -30.60 -33.22 27.35
N GLY A 179 -29.89 -33.75 28.36
CA GLY A 179 -30.49 -34.24 29.61
C GLY A 179 -31.22 -35.58 29.52
N LYS A 180 -31.16 -36.27 28.37
CA LYS A 180 -31.74 -37.61 28.17
C LYS A 180 -30.63 -38.65 27.98
N THR A 181 -30.89 -39.88 28.41
CA THR A 181 -29.98 -41.02 28.22
C THR A 181 -30.60 -42.03 27.26
N PHE A 182 -29.86 -42.39 26.23
CA PHE A 182 -30.25 -43.31 25.17
C PHE A 182 -29.33 -44.54 25.18
N LYS A 183 -29.90 -45.72 24.95
CA LYS A 183 -29.19 -46.99 24.95
C LYS A 183 -29.05 -47.52 23.52
N LEU A 184 -27.82 -47.68 23.05
CA LEU A 184 -27.53 -48.04 21.66
C LEU A 184 -26.91 -49.42 21.62
N SER A 185 -27.52 -50.33 20.87
CA SER A 185 -27.10 -51.71 20.68
C SER A 185 -26.39 -51.92 19.34
N THR A 186 -25.81 -53.10 19.14
CA THR A 186 -25.05 -53.46 17.94
C THR A 186 -25.84 -53.43 16.62
N ASP A 187 -27.16 -53.60 16.68
CA ASP A 187 -28.07 -53.46 15.53
C ASP A 187 -28.38 -51.99 15.16
N MET A 188 -28.16 -51.08 16.11
CA MET A 188 -28.43 -49.64 15.97
C MET A 188 -27.21 -48.84 15.52
N VAL A 189 -26.00 -49.23 15.94
CA VAL A 189 -24.77 -48.48 15.64
C VAL A 189 -23.62 -49.44 15.36
N ALA A 190 -22.98 -49.26 14.20
CA ALA A 190 -21.70 -49.88 13.89
C ALA A 190 -20.58 -48.82 13.90
N VAL A 191 -19.33 -49.26 13.97
CA VAL A 191 -18.17 -48.38 13.78
C VAL A 191 -17.55 -48.67 12.42
N ARG A 192 -17.37 -47.63 11.62
CA ARG A 192 -16.76 -47.75 10.30
C ARG A 192 -15.43 -47.03 10.26
N ARG A 193 -14.39 -47.77 9.88
CA ARG A 193 -13.05 -47.24 9.58
C ARG A 193 -12.84 -47.31 8.07
N PHE A 194 -12.56 -46.19 7.45
CA PHE A 194 -12.25 -46.15 6.03
C PHE A 194 -11.29 -45.02 5.72
N GLN A 195 -10.48 -45.21 4.68
CA GLN A 195 -9.63 -44.16 4.15
C GLN A 195 -10.47 -43.32 3.18
N LYS A 196 -10.63 -42.03 3.51
CA LYS A 196 -11.25 -41.05 2.61
C LYS A 196 -10.13 -40.31 1.89
N THR A 197 -10.02 -40.47 0.58
CA THR A 197 -9.13 -39.65 -0.23
C THR A 197 -9.82 -38.29 -0.45
N LEU A 198 -9.24 -37.23 0.09
CA LEU A 198 -9.69 -35.86 -0.18
C LEU A 198 -8.95 -35.37 -1.43
N HIS A 199 -9.69 -35.02 -2.48
CA HIS A 199 -9.11 -34.52 -3.74
C HIS A 199 -8.81 -33.01 -3.70
N VAL A 200 -9.39 -32.30 -2.73
CA VAL A 200 -9.23 -30.87 -2.51
C VAL A 200 -9.06 -30.63 -1.02
N GLU A 201 -8.25 -29.63 -0.69
CA GLU A 201 -8.14 -29.10 0.66
C GLU A 201 -8.89 -27.77 0.75
N GLU A 202 -9.53 -27.55 1.89
CA GLU A 202 -10.14 -26.26 2.21
C GLU A 202 -9.09 -25.44 2.96
N ILE A 203 -8.71 -24.30 2.38
CA ILE A 203 -7.66 -23.42 2.91
C ILE A 203 -8.32 -22.17 3.49
N VAL A 204 -7.94 -21.82 4.72
CA VAL A 204 -8.25 -20.51 5.31
C VAL A 204 -7.11 -19.55 4.96
N PRO A 205 -7.32 -18.54 4.10
CA PRO A 205 -6.22 -17.68 3.65
C PRO A 205 -5.65 -16.83 4.79
N ASN A 206 -4.33 -16.66 4.78
CA ASN A 206 -3.69 -15.57 5.52
C ASN A 206 -4.06 -14.24 4.88
N VAL A 207 -4.10 -13.19 5.70
CA VAL A 207 -4.33 -11.83 5.20
C VAL A 207 -3.14 -10.95 5.51
N ILE A 208 -2.70 -10.21 4.50
CA ILE A 208 -1.67 -9.20 4.62
C ILE A 208 -2.33 -7.83 4.39
N GLU A 209 -2.32 -6.94 5.39
CA GLU A 209 -3.13 -5.70 5.43
C GLU A 209 -2.32 -4.38 5.48
N PRO A 210 -1.79 -3.91 4.34
CA PRO A 210 -1.28 -2.54 4.23
C PRO A 210 -2.38 -1.48 4.44
N SER A 211 -2.42 -0.84 5.61
CA SER A 211 -3.31 0.28 5.94
C SER A 211 -2.62 1.65 5.90
N PHE A 212 -3.17 2.58 5.13
CA PHE A 212 -2.57 3.89 4.86
C PHE A 212 -3.41 5.03 5.46
N GLY A 213 -2.87 5.64 6.51
CA GLY A 213 -3.39 6.89 7.08
C GLY A 213 -3.08 8.09 6.19
N ILE A 214 -3.87 8.31 5.13
CA ILE A 214 -3.63 9.36 4.10
C ILE A 214 -3.42 10.76 4.71
N GLY A 215 -4.19 11.14 5.74
CA GLY A 215 -4.00 12.42 6.43
C GLY A 215 -2.63 12.54 7.11
N ARG A 216 -2.16 11.48 7.78
CA ARG A 216 -0.82 11.45 8.40
C ARG A 216 0.29 11.46 7.34
N ILE A 217 0.12 10.73 6.24
CA ILE A 217 1.07 10.73 5.12
C ILE A 217 1.18 12.15 4.55
N MET A 218 0.04 12.82 4.30
CA MET A 218 0.01 14.19 3.80
C MET A 218 0.70 15.17 4.76
N TYR A 219 0.44 15.06 6.06
CA TYR A 219 1.11 15.86 7.08
C TYR A 219 2.65 15.66 7.06
N CYS A 220 3.11 14.42 6.95
CA CYS A 220 4.53 14.11 6.82
C CYS A 220 5.13 14.72 5.54
N ILE A 221 4.39 14.71 4.43
CA ILE A 221 4.82 15.38 3.18
C ILE A 221 4.99 16.88 3.42
N PHE A 222 4.05 17.54 4.12
CA PHE A 222 4.16 18.96 4.44
C PHE A 222 5.44 19.26 5.22
N GLU A 223 5.68 18.57 6.34
CA GLU A 223 6.89 18.81 7.12
C GLU A 223 8.19 18.50 6.35
N HIS A 224 8.19 17.45 5.52
CA HIS A 224 9.37 17.04 4.79
C HIS A 224 9.67 17.93 3.58
N CYS A 225 8.65 18.60 3.03
CA CYS A 225 8.75 19.44 1.85
C CYS A 225 8.72 20.95 2.18
N PHE A 226 8.45 21.37 3.41
CA PHE A 226 8.39 22.80 3.76
C PHE A 226 9.77 23.42 3.85
N HIS A 227 9.94 24.61 3.23
CA HIS A 227 11.16 25.38 3.26
C HIS A 227 10.88 26.89 3.29
N ALA A 228 11.80 27.65 3.87
CA ALA A 228 11.90 29.10 3.70
C ALA A 228 13.02 29.42 2.69
N ARG A 229 12.85 30.49 1.91
CA ARG A 229 13.89 30.97 0.98
C ARG A 229 15.04 31.61 1.76
N GLN A 230 16.26 31.39 1.29
CA GLN A 230 17.43 32.08 1.84
C GLN A 230 17.33 33.59 1.59
N GLY A 231 17.47 34.39 2.65
CA GLY A 231 17.41 35.85 2.60
C GLY A 231 16.02 36.46 2.69
N ASP A 232 14.96 35.66 2.73
CA ASP A 232 13.58 36.14 2.94
C ASP A 232 12.74 35.03 3.61
N GLU A 233 12.70 35.04 4.94
CA GLU A 233 11.97 34.04 5.73
C GLU A 233 10.46 34.07 5.52
N GLN A 234 9.91 35.20 5.04
CA GLN A 234 8.49 35.30 4.71
C GLN A 234 8.14 34.55 3.43
N ARG A 235 9.13 34.27 2.57
CA ARG A 235 8.93 33.49 1.35
C ARG A 235 9.12 32.02 1.64
N THR A 236 8.02 31.35 1.94
CA THR A 236 7.97 29.91 2.14
C THR A 236 7.54 29.19 0.86
N TYR A 237 7.88 27.91 0.75
CA TYR A 237 7.44 27.06 -0.34
C TYR A 237 7.44 25.58 0.05
N PHE A 238 6.64 24.78 -0.65
CA PHE A 238 6.67 23.33 -0.52
C PHE A 238 7.36 22.67 -1.71
N SER A 239 8.42 21.90 -1.45
CA SER A 239 9.14 21.06 -2.40
C SER A 239 8.38 19.79 -2.82
N PHE A 240 7.07 19.89 -3.07
CA PHE A 240 6.29 18.72 -3.51
C PHE A 240 6.84 18.12 -4.80
N PRO A 241 6.95 16.78 -4.91
CA PRO A 241 7.20 16.14 -6.20
C PRO A 241 6.13 16.53 -7.21
N ALA A 242 6.52 16.77 -8.46
CA ALA A 242 5.60 17.23 -9.51
C ALA A 242 4.37 16.32 -9.66
N THR A 243 4.51 15.01 -9.46
CA THR A 243 3.40 14.03 -9.51
C THR A 243 2.29 14.32 -8.50
N VAL A 244 2.62 14.91 -7.35
CA VAL A 244 1.66 15.20 -6.25
C VAL A 244 1.45 16.69 -5.99
N SER A 245 2.19 17.59 -6.65
CA SER A 245 1.92 19.04 -6.56
C SER A 245 0.46 19.36 -6.89
N PRO A 246 -0.21 20.26 -6.12
CA PRO A 246 -1.62 20.61 -6.34
C PRO A 246 -1.90 21.10 -7.76
N TYR A 247 -1.05 22.01 -8.23
CA TYR A 247 -0.99 22.43 -9.62
C TYR A 247 0.39 22.12 -10.18
N LYS A 248 0.43 21.60 -11.41
CA LYS A 248 1.70 21.31 -12.09
C LYS A 248 2.33 22.59 -12.60
N CYS A 249 1.51 23.54 -13.04
CA CYS A 249 1.95 24.78 -13.66
C CYS A 249 1.17 26.00 -13.15
N CYS A 250 1.83 27.15 -13.05
CA CYS A 250 1.17 28.45 -12.94
C CYS A 250 1.52 29.29 -14.18
N ILE A 251 0.54 29.89 -14.85
CA ILE A 251 0.75 30.83 -15.96
C ILE A 251 0.67 32.25 -15.43
N LEU A 252 1.72 33.04 -15.66
CA LEU A 252 1.86 34.38 -15.08
C LEU A 252 2.29 35.38 -16.16
N PRO A 253 1.42 36.30 -16.62
CA PRO A 253 1.86 37.38 -17.50
C PRO A 253 2.83 38.33 -16.78
N LEU A 254 3.81 38.93 -17.43
CA LEU A 254 4.84 39.74 -16.77
C LEU A 254 4.25 40.98 -16.09
N SER A 255 3.21 41.56 -16.70
CA SER A 255 2.44 42.70 -16.21
C SER A 255 0.96 42.56 -16.61
N GLN A 256 0.15 43.59 -16.40
CA GLN A 256 -1.26 43.65 -16.81
C GLN A 256 -1.45 44.14 -18.26
N ASN A 257 -0.42 44.09 -19.10
CA ASN A 257 -0.58 44.45 -20.51
C ASN A 257 -1.56 43.48 -21.20
N GLN A 258 -2.58 44.05 -21.86
CA GLN A 258 -3.60 43.30 -22.60
C GLN A 258 -3.01 42.46 -23.74
N ASP A 259 -1.84 42.85 -24.27
CA ASP A 259 -1.14 42.08 -25.31
C ASP A 259 -0.77 40.65 -24.85
N PHE A 260 -0.69 40.41 -23.53
CA PHE A 260 -0.38 39.09 -22.98
C PHE A 260 -1.60 38.16 -22.91
N THR A 261 -2.82 38.71 -22.81
CA THR A 261 -4.05 37.95 -22.59
C THR A 261 -4.28 36.84 -23.63
N PRO A 262 -4.12 37.06 -24.95
CA PRO A 262 -4.30 36.00 -25.95
C PRO A 262 -3.34 34.82 -25.74
N PHE A 263 -2.11 35.09 -25.31
CA PHE A 263 -1.10 34.05 -25.09
C PHE A 263 -1.36 33.28 -23.80
N VAL A 264 -1.80 33.96 -22.75
CA VAL A 264 -2.22 33.32 -21.49
C VAL A 264 -3.39 32.37 -21.75
N GLN A 265 -4.42 32.82 -22.47
CA GLN A 265 -5.57 31.98 -22.83
C GLN A 265 -5.15 30.78 -23.69
N GLN A 266 -4.33 31.01 -24.72
CA GLN A 266 -3.83 29.93 -25.58
C GLN A 266 -3.04 28.87 -24.80
N LEU A 267 -2.19 29.29 -23.86
CA LEU A 267 -1.42 28.39 -23.00
C LEU A 267 -2.32 27.62 -22.03
N SER A 268 -3.29 28.29 -21.41
CA SER A 268 -4.28 27.69 -20.52
C SER A 268 -5.06 26.57 -21.23
N GLU A 269 -5.63 26.86 -22.40
CA GLU A 269 -6.35 25.88 -23.22
C GLU A 269 -5.44 24.74 -23.70
N ALA A 270 -4.16 25.02 -23.99
CA ALA A 270 -3.20 23.98 -24.34
C ALA A 270 -2.91 23.04 -23.16
N LEU A 271 -2.74 23.56 -21.95
CA LEU A 271 -2.54 22.76 -20.74
C LEU A 271 -3.78 21.94 -20.39
N THR A 272 -4.98 22.52 -20.47
CA THR A 272 -6.26 21.81 -20.28
C THR A 272 -6.40 20.64 -21.25
N ARG A 273 -6.16 20.86 -22.55
CA ARG A 273 -6.21 19.79 -23.58
C ARG A 273 -5.20 18.66 -23.33
N LYS A 274 -4.16 18.92 -22.53
CA LYS A 274 -3.15 17.93 -22.15
C LYS A 274 -3.44 17.27 -20.79
N GLY A 275 -4.50 17.67 -20.10
CA GLY A 275 -4.84 17.17 -18.77
C GLY A 275 -3.89 17.65 -17.68
N VAL A 276 -3.21 18.78 -17.89
CA VAL A 276 -2.28 19.33 -16.91
C VAL A 276 -3.02 20.30 -15.99
N SER A 277 -3.06 19.99 -14.69
CA SER A 277 -3.61 20.92 -13.70
C SER A 277 -2.74 22.18 -13.63
N HIS A 278 -3.38 23.33 -13.79
CA HIS A 278 -2.68 24.61 -13.78
C HIS A 278 -3.56 25.72 -13.19
N LYS A 279 -2.90 26.81 -12.80
CA LYS A 279 -3.53 28.04 -12.32
C LYS A 279 -3.04 29.22 -13.16
N VAL A 280 -3.90 30.19 -13.41
CA VAL A 280 -3.52 31.46 -14.04
C VAL A 280 -3.49 32.52 -12.94
N ASP A 281 -2.42 33.32 -12.86
CA ASP A 281 -2.29 34.43 -11.88
C ASP A 281 -1.99 35.77 -12.58
N GLU A 282 -3.06 36.53 -12.84
CA GLU A 282 -3.05 37.86 -13.45
C GLU A 282 -3.26 38.98 -12.43
N SER A 283 -3.20 38.66 -11.14
CA SER A 283 -3.49 39.64 -10.09
C SER A 283 -2.51 40.82 -10.09
N SER A 284 -2.97 41.96 -9.56
CA SER A 284 -2.19 43.19 -9.42
C SER A 284 -1.02 43.00 -8.46
N GLY A 285 0.16 42.75 -9.01
CA GLY A 285 1.38 42.57 -8.24
C GLY A 285 2.59 42.29 -9.11
N SER A 286 3.78 42.59 -8.58
CA SER A 286 5.03 42.26 -9.28
C SER A 286 5.11 40.75 -9.55
N ILE A 287 5.84 40.38 -10.61
CA ILE A 287 6.04 38.97 -10.95
C ILE A 287 6.64 38.17 -9.79
N GLY A 288 7.51 38.80 -8.98
CA GLY A 288 8.08 38.20 -7.78
C GLY A 288 7.03 37.83 -6.72
N ARG A 289 6.03 38.70 -6.47
CA ARG A 289 4.92 38.41 -5.53
C ARG A 289 4.00 37.30 -6.04
N ARG A 290 3.81 37.21 -7.35
CA ARG A 290 3.02 36.14 -7.98
C ARG A 290 3.74 34.79 -7.94
N TYR A 291 5.06 34.79 -8.17
CA TYR A 291 5.88 33.61 -7.90
C TYR A 291 5.85 33.20 -6.43
N ALA A 292 5.94 34.15 -5.49
CA ALA A 292 5.88 33.83 -4.06
C ALA A 292 4.59 33.09 -3.69
N ARG A 293 3.42 33.59 -4.11
CA ARG A 293 2.12 32.91 -3.87
C ARG A 293 2.01 31.54 -4.53
N SER A 294 2.62 31.37 -5.71
CA SER A 294 2.61 30.08 -6.42
C SER A 294 3.55 29.06 -5.75
N ASP A 295 4.73 29.52 -5.33
CA ASP A 295 5.71 28.73 -4.60
C ASP A 295 5.15 28.29 -3.23
N GLU A 296 4.44 29.18 -2.53
CA GLU A 296 3.82 28.97 -1.22
C GLU A 296 2.83 27.79 -1.21
N ILE A 297 2.06 27.61 -2.29
CA ILE A 297 1.15 26.45 -2.45
C ILE A 297 1.81 25.25 -3.17
N GLY A 298 3.12 25.32 -3.42
CA GLY A 298 3.91 24.21 -3.97
C GLY A 298 3.68 23.92 -5.45
N VAL A 299 3.27 24.91 -6.25
CA VAL A 299 3.18 24.73 -7.72
C VAL A 299 4.56 24.38 -8.27
N ALA A 300 4.65 23.28 -9.03
CA ALA A 300 5.95 22.75 -9.46
C ALA A 300 6.68 23.68 -10.46
N PHE A 301 5.94 24.25 -11.41
CA PHE A 301 6.51 25.08 -12.47
C PHE A 301 5.74 26.40 -12.66
N GLY A 302 6.46 27.46 -13.02
CA GLY A 302 5.88 28.73 -13.44
C GLY A 302 6.19 29.00 -14.91
N VAL A 303 5.19 29.46 -15.68
CA VAL A 303 5.34 29.89 -17.06
C VAL A 303 5.06 31.39 -17.14
N THR A 304 6.08 32.17 -17.47
CA THR A 304 5.95 33.63 -17.61
C THR A 304 5.83 34.04 -19.07
N VAL A 305 4.76 34.77 -19.35
CA VAL A 305 4.48 35.42 -20.64
C VAL A 305 4.97 36.87 -20.54
N ASP A 306 5.89 37.26 -21.39
CA ASP A 306 6.55 38.58 -21.37
C ASP A 306 6.52 39.25 -22.76
N PHE A 307 7.12 40.43 -22.88
CA PHE A 307 7.18 41.17 -24.15
C PHE A 307 7.91 40.41 -25.26
N ASP A 308 8.92 39.60 -24.92
CA ASP A 308 9.59 38.74 -25.89
C ASP A 308 8.64 37.66 -26.44
N THR A 309 7.67 37.21 -25.64
CA THR A 309 6.63 36.27 -26.09
C THR A 309 5.77 36.88 -27.20
N VAL A 310 5.48 38.18 -27.08
CA VAL A 310 4.63 38.94 -28.01
C VAL A 310 5.43 39.37 -29.25
N ASN A 311 6.63 39.90 -29.04
CA ASN A 311 7.37 40.66 -30.06
C ASN A 311 8.36 39.81 -30.86
N LYS A 312 8.77 38.62 -30.39
CA LYS A 312 9.77 37.79 -31.07
C LYS A 312 9.15 36.60 -31.82
N THR A 313 9.81 36.25 -32.92
CA THR A 313 9.54 35.02 -33.68
C THR A 313 10.82 34.18 -33.73
N PRO A 314 10.80 32.91 -33.28
CA PRO A 314 9.64 32.18 -32.78
C PRO A 314 9.15 32.69 -31.42
N ARG A 315 7.85 32.50 -31.14
CA ARG A 315 7.23 32.87 -29.87
C ARG A 315 7.78 31.98 -28.76
N THR A 316 8.29 32.58 -27.69
CA THR A 316 8.90 31.85 -26.57
C THR A 316 8.43 32.42 -25.24
N ALA A 317 8.24 31.57 -24.24
CA ALA A 317 7.90 31.93 -22.86
C ALA A 317 8.98 31.43 -21.90
N THR A 318 8.99 31.95 -20.68
CA THR A 318 9.95 31.54 -19.66
C THR A 318 9.36 30.44 -18.79
N LEU A 319 10.02 29.28 -18.70
CA LEU A 319 9.69 28.22 -17.74
C LEU A 319 10.62 28.34 -16.52
N ARG A 320 10.03 28.40 -15.33
CA ARG A 320 10.72 28.50 -14.05
C ARG A 320 10.47 27.26 -13.21
N ASP A 321 11.54 26.70 -12.66
CA ASP A 321 11.48 25.65 -11.64
C ASP A 321 11.26 26.26 -10.25
N ARG A 322 10.34 25.68 -9.46
CA ARG A 322 10.05 26.12 -8.09
C ARG A 322 11.29 26.03 -7.22
N ASP A 323 11.90 24.85 -7.10
CA ASP A 323 12.92 24.60 -6.07
C ASP A 323 14.17 25.45 -6.30
N SER A 324 14.73 25.40 -7.51
CA SER A 324 15.96 26.11 -7.86
C SER A 324 15.75 27.58 -8.24
N MET A 325 14.50 28.01 -8.48
CA MET A 325 14.14 29.32 -9.03
C MET A 325 14.75 29.63 -10.41
N ARG A 326 15.44 28.67 -11.03
CA ARG A 326 16.11 28.85 -12.33
C ARG A 326 15.08 28.91 -13.44
N GLN A 327 15.44 29.65 -14.48
CA GLN A 327 14.57 29.93 -15.62
C GLN A 327 15.22 29.45 -16.91
N ILE A 328 14.41 28.91 -17.81
CA ILE A 328 14.80 28.58 -19.18
C ILE A 328 13.76 29.14 -20.14
N ARG A 329 14.18 29.49 -21.36
CA ARG A 329 13.29 30.00 -22.39
C ARG A 329 12.86 28.87 -23.31
N VAL A 330 11.55 28.71 -23.50
CA VAL A 330 10.95 27.59 -24.24
C VAL A 330 9.97 28.09 -25.28
N GLU A 331 9.93 27.43 -26.43
CA GLU A 331 9.07 27.83 -27.54
C GLU A 331 7.60 27.49 -27.27
N VAL A 332 6.72 28.46 -27.47
CA VAL A 332 5.27 28.28 -27.34
C VAL A 332 4.75 27.75 -28.67
N ARG A 333 4.88 26.44 -28.88
CA ARG A 333 4.38 25.78 -30.10
C ARG A 333 2.91 25.37 -29.96
N PRO A 334 2.09 25.50 -31.02
CA PRO A 334 0.80 24.83 -31.08
C PRO A 334 1.02 23.32 -30.98
N ALA A 335 0.25 22.66 -30.11
CA ALA A 335 0.43 21.25 -29.77
C ALA A 335 0.28 20.33 -31.00
N ARG A 336 1.39 19.94 -31.63
CA ARG A 336 1.40 18.79 -32.56
C ARG A 336 1.22 17.49 -31.77
N LYS A 337 0.67 16.45 -32.42
CA LYS A 337 0.54 15.08 -31.85
C LYS A 337 1.92 14.62 -31.33
N CYS A 338 2.13 14.74 -30.03
CA CYS A 338 3.34 14.28 -29.36
C CYS A 338 3.28 12.75 -29.23
N ARG A 339 4.26 12.04 -29.80
CA ARG A 339 4.46 10.59 -29.58
C ARG A 339 4.69 10.35 -28.09
N ARG A 340 4.01 9.34 -27.52
CA ARG A 340 4.19 8.91 -26.11
C ARG A 340 5.68 8.68 -25.83
N GLY A 341 6.29 9.39 -24.88
CA GLY A 341 7.69 9.18 -24.52
C GLY A 341 8.10 9.82 -23.18
N ARG A 342 8.49 8.94 -22.24
CA ARG A 342 9.27 9.08 -20.97
C ARG A 342 9.11 10.35 -20.10
N SER A 343 8.95 10.15 -18.79
CA SER A 343 9.06 11.22 -17.79
C SER A 343 10.45 11.87 -17.83
N MET A 344 10.50 13.21 -17.83
CA MET A 344 11.75 13.98 -17.80
C MET A 344 11.89 14.73 -16.47
N THR A 345 13.13 14.92 -16.02
CA THR A 345 13.45 15.69 -14.81
C THR A 345 13.94 17.08 -15.21
N TRP A 346 13.92 18.05 -14.29
CA TRP A 346 14.49 19.39 -14.53
C TRP A 346 15.95 19.35 -15.02
N ARG A 347 16.73 18.33 -14.63
CA ARG A 347 18.11 18.14 -15.13
C ARG A 347 18.17 17.81 -16.62
N HIS A 348 17.16 17.12 -17.16
CA HIS A 348 17.04 16.80 -18.59
C HIS A 348 16.62 18.01 -19.44
N LEU A 349 16.06 19.04 -18.81
CA LEU A 349 15.64 20.30 -19.44
C LEU A 349 16.77 21.33 -19.63
N ARG A 350 17.95 21.08 -19.05
CA ARG A 350 19.12 21.89 -19.38
C ARG A 350 19.52 21.66 -20.83
N PRO A 351 20.00 22.69 -21.57
CA PRO A 351 20.37 22.51 -22.97
C PRO A 351 21.42 21.41 -23.09
N ARG A 352 21.06 20.30 -23.74
CA ARG A 352 22.07 19.43 -24.36
C ARG A 352 22.73 20.28 -25.44
N HIS A 353 24.03 20.51 -25.30
CA HIS A 353 24.81 21.25 -26.28
C HIS A 353 24.52 20.75 -27.71
N ARG A 354 24.15 21.70 -28.59
CA ARG A 354 24.15 21.68 -30.06
C ARG A 354 23.70 20.37 -30.74
N GLY A 355 22.51 20.39 -31.36
CA GLY A 355 22.30 19.66 -32.62
C GLY A 355 21.06 18.79 -32.80
N ARG A 356 20.18 18.58 -31.80
CA ARG A 356 18.91 17.87 -32.03
C ARG A 356 17.71 18.58 -31.42
N ASN A 357 16.76 18.89 -32.31
CA ASN A 357 15.60 19.72 -32.10
C ASN A 357 14.40 18.88 -31.60
N ASP A 358 14.59 18.09 -30.56
CA ASP A 358 13.55 17.23 -29.97
C ASP A 358 12.93 17.88 -28.73
N ALA A 359 12.28 19.04 -28.91
CA ALA A 359 11.46 19.67 -27.86
C ALA A 359 9.99 19.28 -28.06
N ALA A 360 9.62 18.08 -27.63
CA ALA A 360 8.25 17.59 -27.61
C ALA A 360 7.61 17.85 -26.23
N PHE A 361 7.31 19.12 -25.95
CA PHE A 361 7.19 19.69 -24.59
C PHE A 361 5.95 19.30 -23.76
N PHE A 362 4.83 18.91 -24.38
CA PHE A 362 3.52 19.05 -23.70
C PHE A 362 2.95 17.78 -23.03
N LYS A 363 3.71 16.68 -22.86
CA LYS A 363 3.19 15.49 -22.16
C LYS A 363 4.20 14.78 -21.25
N SER A 364 5.50 14.90 -21.50
CA SER A 364 6.54 14.17 -20.77
C SER A 364 6.98 14.81 -19.45
N GLU A 365 6.57 16.06 -19.19
CA GLU A 365 7.16 16.90 -18.13
C GLU A 365 6.17 17.34 -17.05
N LEU A 366 4.88 17.26 -17.33
CA LEU A 366 3.80 17.75 -16.45
C LEU A 366 2.93 16.63 -15.88
N VAL A 367 3.25 15.35 -16.19
CA VAL A 367 2.53 14.14 -15.72
C VAL A 367 3.49 13.21 -14.99
#